data_AF-A0A9W7KU22-F1
#
_entry.id   AF-A0A9W7KU22-F1
#
_cell.length_a   1.000
_cell.length_b   1.000
_cell.length_c   1.000
_cell.angle_alpha   90.00
_cell.angle_beta   90.00
_cell.angle_gamma   90.00
#
_symmetry.space_group_name_H-M   'P 1'
#
loop_
_entity.id
_entity.type
_entity.pdbx_description
1 polymer ?
#
loop_
_entity_poly.entity_id
_entity_poly.type
_entity_poly.pdbx_seq_one_letter_code
_entity_poly.pdbx_strand_id
1 'polypeptide(L)'
;MSTQMAAAVAEARVPGHFVPEIMKSSSTAGQGTCITVHLTPNCSYPFGPSPPSLPKKPLKITFDMGVTPSLSTSAVGTSLNFISHGHVDHLMGMFGHARSRRMMNRDTDGIYYMPKGLVEVVNDIRSCVKRLDDKSEMKGGGGGGEEFEDGMDVVGVEAGVEFCIWSGKNKGDGGVFCTPFEVDHVADGEGGGECRSLGYFLKSRFRKRVLKKEYEGLEGKEIGKLKREKVKVYDEEIVEVPIITYTGDTSAGGITMVRPGGGGSVLADAFRSEIVLCELTYLEGGEEKSRGMAEERKHMHVDSLDEVFRSHGWDREGSNQKVVFFHVSAKHGTSHMAAKKLKANIPGFLEGRAGLVNNEWWQGKGGAVLWV
;
A
#
# COMPACT_ATOMS: atom_id res chain seq x y z
N MET A 1 31.71 8.23 -20.38
CA MET A 1 30.79 7.09 -20.21
C MET A 1 30.21 7.14 -18.80
N SER A 2 28.92 7.25 -18.54
CA SER A 2 27.88 8.11 -19.12
C SER A 2 26.86 8.31 -18.00
N THR A 3 26.37 9.54 -17.82
CA THR A 3 25.17 9.84 -17.02
C THR A 3 23.94 9.11 -17.57
N GLN A 4 24.02 8.65 -18.83
CA GLN A 4 23.07 7.73 -19.46
C GLN A 4 23.10 6.31 -18.87
N MET A 5 24.19 5.81 -18.30
CA MET A 5 24.19 4.49 -17.64
C MET A 5 23.45 4.50 -16.31
N ALA A 6 23.51 5.60 -15.54
CA ALA A 6 22.73 5.72 -14.30
C ALA A 6 21.21 5.85 -14.59
N ALA A 7 20.83 6.58 -15.64
CA ALA A 7 19.44 6.67 -16.10
C ALA A 7 18.94 5.36 -16.74
N ALA A 8 19.79 4.64 -17.49
CA ALA A 8 19.42 3.34 -18.06
C ALA A 8 19.25 2.24 -17.00
N VAL A 9 19.89 2.38 -15.82
CA VAL A 9 19.66 1.49 -14.67
C VAL A 9 18.33 1.79 -13.97
N ALA A 10 17.82 3.03 -14.07
CA ALA A 10 16.48 3.40 -13.56
C ALA A 10 15.33 2.84 -14.43
N GLU A 11 15.57 2.55 -15.71
CA GLU A 11 14.58 1.92 -16.60
C GLU A 11 14.76 0.40 -16.75
N ALA A 12 15.88 -0.16 -16.27
CA ALA A 12 16.12 -1.60 -16.20
C ALA A 12 15.32 -2.23 -15.06
N ARG A 13 14.01 -2.24 -15.25
CA ARG A 13 12.99 -3.01 -14.55
C ARG A 13 13.55 -4.35 -14.04
N VAL A 14 13.77 -4.45 -12.73
CA VAL A 14 14.37 -5.64 -12.11
C VAL A 14 13.43 -6.83 -12.30
N PRO A 15 13.90 -7.99 -12.80
CA PRO A 15 13.04 -9.15 -12.99
C PRO A 15 12.45 -9.65 -11.67
N GLY A 16 11.15 -9.94 -11.63
CA GLY A 16 10.45 -10.35 -10.39
C GLY A 16 9.96 -9.19 -9.51
N HIS A 17 10.13 -7.95 -9.98
CA HIS A 17 9.50 -6.76 -9.41
C HIS A 17 7.98 -6.74 -9.65
N PHE A 18 7.22 -6.00 -8.84
CA PHE A 18 5.79 -5.74 -9.07
C PHE A 18 5.60 -4.24 -9.28
N VAL A 19 4.91 -3.85 -10.35
CA VAL A 19 4.59 -2.46 -10.64
C VAL A 19 3.22 -2.12 -10.03
N PRO A 20 3.13 -1.13 -9.12
CA PRO A 20 1.86 -0.71 -8.55
C PRO A 20 1.08 0.21 -9.50
N GLU A 21 -0.19 -0.10 -9.73
CA GLU A 21 -1.13 0.76 -10.47
C GLU A 21 -2.32 1.12 -9.59
N ILE A 22 -2.52 2.43 -9.35
CA ILE A 22 -3.66 2.93 -8.59
C ILE A 22 -4.89 2.89 -9.48
N MET A 23 -5.87 2.08 -9.10
CA MET A 23 -7.13 1.94 -9.80
C MET A 23 -8.13 3.01 -9.34
N LYS A 24 -9.34 2.99 -9.90
CA LYS A 24 -10.47 3.85 -9.48
C LYS A 24 -10.63 3.83 -7.96
N SER A 25 -10.24 4.91 -7.31
CA SER A 25 -10.08 5.02 -5.85
C SER A 25 -10.73 6.30 -5.36
N SER A 26 -11.15 6.34 -4.10
CA SER A 26 -11.78 7.52 -3.52
C SER A 26 -11.27 7.72 -2.11
N SER A 27 -10.99 8.96 -1.74
CA SER A 27 -10.58 9.34 -0.41
C SER A 27 -10.91 10.80 -0.13
N THR A 28 -11.84 11.02 0.79
CA THR A 28 -12.21 12.34 1.30
C THR A 28 -12.33 12.24 2.81
N ALA A 29 -11.68 13.15 3.53
CA ALA A 29 -11.66 13.11 4.99
C ALA A 29 -13.05 13.18 5.61
N GLY A 30 -13.32 12.25 6.53
CA GLY A 30 -14.61 12.12 7.23
C GLY A 30 -15.75 11.59 6.38
N GLN A 31 -15.52 11.23 5.11
CA GLN A 31 -16.56 10.67 4.22
C GLN A 31 -16.27 9.23 3.82
N GLY A 32 -15.03 8.93 3.44
CA GLY A 32 -14.65 7.59 3.04
C GLY A 32 -13.32 7.54 2.31
N THR A 33 -12.47 6.58 2.68
CA THR A 33 -11.22 6.23 2.03
C THR A 33 -11.24 4.77 1.59
N CYS A 34 -11.01 4.52 0.31
CA CYS A 34 -10.84 3.19 -0.26
C CYS A 34 -9.99 3.30 -1.53
N ILE A 35 -8.74 2.85 -1.42
CA ILE A 35 -7.73 2.94 -2.47
C ILE A 35 -7.38 1.56 -2.98
N THR A 36 -7.76 1.27 -4.22
CA THR A 36 -7.51 -0.01 -4.86
C THR A 36 -6.22 0.05 -5.68
N VAL A 37 -5.32 -0.92 -5.48
CA VAL A 37 -4.05 -1.01 -6.20
C VAL A 37 -3.92 -2.39 -6.84
N HIS A 38 -3.51 -2.41 -8.11
CA HIS A 38 -3.10 -3.62 -8.80
C HIS A 38 -1.57 -3.72 -8.80
N LEU A 39 -1.04 -4.81 -8.25
CA LEU A 39 0.38 -5.13 -8.32
C LEU A 39 0.62 -6.06 -9.51
N THR A 40 1.11 -5.49 -10.61
CA THR A 40 1.36 -6.26 -11.84
C THR A 40 2.79 -6.78 -11.84
N PRO A 41 3.00 -8.11 -11.94
CA PRO A 41 4.35 -8.65 -12.00
C PRO A 41 5.07 -8.19 -13.25
N ASN A 42 6.32 -7.79 -13.06
CA ASN A 42 7.18 -7.30 -14.11
C ASN A 42 7.91 -8.47 -14.78
N CYS A 43 7.37 -8.93 -15.90
CA CYS A 43 7.85 -10.11 -16.62
C CYS A 43 9.10 -9.87 -17.49
N SER A 44 9.73 -8.70 -17.42
CA SER A 44 10.96 -8.43 -18.18
C SER A 44 12.13 -9.18 -17.52
N TYR A 45 12.29 -10.46 -17.87
CA TYR A 45 13.34 -11.35 -17.39
C TYR A 45 14.36 -11.60 -18.51
N PRO A 46 15.54 -10.93 -18.51
CA PRO A 46 16.49 -11.07 -19.62
C PRO A 46 17.50 -12.22 -19.47
N PHE A 47 17.63 -12.91 -18.32
CA PHE A 47 18.72 -13.90 -18.13
C PHE A 47 18.36 -15.14 -17.28
N GLY A 48 18.13 -16.30 -17.92
CA GLY A 48 18.09 -17.62 -17.28
C GLY A 48 17.00 -18.58 -17.81
N PRO A 49 17.14 -19.91 -17.62
CA PRO A 49 16.34 -20.91 -18.32
C PRO A 49 14.90 -21.11 -17.79
N SER A 50 14.46 -20.34 -16.79
CA SER A 50 13.07 -20.38 -16.30
C SER A 50 12.72 -19.06 -15.62
N PRO A 51 11.70 -18.31 -16.08
CA PRO A 51 11.20 -17.15 -15.33
C PRO A 51 10.63 -17.64 -13.98
N PRO A 52 10.73 -16.84 -12.90
CA PRO A 52 10.03 -17.16 -11.66
C PRO A 52 8.53 -17.39 -11.94
N SER A 53 7.88 -18.28 -11.19
CA SER A 53 6.42 -18.50 -11.32
C SER A 53 5.63 -17.31 -10.76
N LEU A 54 5.74 -16.18 -11.45
CA LEU A 54 5.01 -14.95 -11.17
C LEU A 54 3.50 -15.19 -11.36
N PRO A 55 2.64 -14.47 -10.64
CA PRO A 55 1.21 -14.66 -10.77
C PRO A 55 0.79 -14.25 -12.19
N LYS A 56 -0.07 -15.05 -12.83
CA LYS A 56 -0.55 -14.75 -14.20
C LYS A 56 -1.46 -13.53 -14.28
N LYS A 57 -2.00 -13.09 -13.13
CA LYS A 57 -2.88 -11.94 -12.99
C LYS A 57 -2.28 -11.01 -11.92
N PRO A 58 -2.56 -9.69 -12.00
CA PRO A 58 -2.15 -8.77 -10.94
C PRO A 58 -2.69 -9.20 -9.58
N LEU A 59 -1.91 -9.00 -8.52
CA LEU A 59 -2.44 -9.07 -7.16
C LEU A 59 -3.28 -7.82 -6.94
N LYS A 60 -4.54 -8.00 -6.54
CA LYS A 60 -5.46 -6.89 -6.34
C LYS A 60 -5.63 -6.64 -4.86
N ILE A 61 -5.17 -5.48 -4.41
CA ILE A 61 -5.18 -5.08 -3.01
C ILE A 61 -6.00 -3.82 -2.82
N THR A 62 -6.50 -3.63 -1.61
CA THR A 62 -7.19 -2.39 -1.22
C THR A 62 -6.61 -1.88 0.11
N PHE A 63 -6.32 -0.59 0.18
CA PHE A 63 -6.02 0.13 1.42
C PHE A 63 -7.25 0.91 1.86
N ASP A 64 -7.66 0.64 3.10
CA ASP A 64 -8.90 1.10 3.73
C ASP A 64 -10.18 0.81 2.94
N MET A 65 -11.29 0.83 3.66
CA MET A 65 -12.58 0.45 3.12
C MET A 65 -13.71 1.25 3.75
N GLY A 66 -13.67 2.55 3.54
CA GLY A 66 -14.81 3.44 3.74
C GLY A 66 -15.94 3.24 2.72
N VAL A 67 -17.09 3.83 3.01
CA VAL A 67 -18.25 3.82 2.10
C VAL A 67 -18.00 4.82 0.97
N THR A 68 -17.58 4.32 -0.18
CA THR A 68 -17.14 5.13 -1.32
C THR A 68 -17.65 4.57 -2.66
N PRO A 69 -17.63 5.37 -3.75
CA PRO A 69 -17.91 4.85 -5.09
C PRO A 69 -16.95 3.75 -5.57
N SER A 70 -15.73 3.66 -5.01
CA SER A 70 -14.78 2.59 -5.36
C SER A 70 -15.22 1.22 -4.85
N LEU A 71 -16.04 1.17 -3.79
CA LEU A 71 -16.56 -0.06 -3.18
C LEU A 71 -17.29 -0.96 -4.19
N SER A 72 -18.14 -0.35 -5.03
CA SER A 72 -18.96 -1.06 -6.02
C SER A 72 -18.27 -1.25 -7.38
N THR A 73 -17.00 -0.84 -7.51
CA THR A 73 -16.27 -0.87 -8.79
C THR A 73 -14.96 -1.64 -8.70
N SER A 74 -13.86 -0.99 -8.32
CA SER A 74 -12.52 -1.59 -8.29
C SER A 74 -12.33 -2.51 -7.07
N ALA A 75 -12.85 -2.09 -5.91
CA ALA A 75 -12.60 -2.73 -4.63
C ALA A 75 -13.27 -4.11 -4.53
N VAL A 76 -14.50 -4.30 -5.03
CA VAL A 76 -15.19 -5.61 -4.98
C VAL A 76 -14.40 -6.77 -5.61
N GLY A 77 -13.42 -6.47 -6.46
CA GLY A 77 -12.52 -7.45 -7.05
C GLY A 77 -11.36 -7.90 -6.15
N THR A 78 -11.10 -7.24 -5.01
CA THR A 78 -9.91 -7.45 -4.16
C THR A 78 -10.15 -8.47 -3.06
N SER A 79 -9.19 -9.36 -2.85
CA SER A 79 -9.22 -10.37 -1.78
C SER A 79 -8.25 -10.06 -0.64
N LEU A 80 -7.33 -9.12 -0.84
CA LEU A 80 -6.34 -8.70 0.16
C LEU A 80 -6.63 -7.23 0.50
N ASN A 81 -7.05 -6.98 1.73
CA ASN A 81 -7.50 -5.66 2.17
C ASN A 81 -6.73 -5.28 3.43
N PHE A 82 -6.21 -4.06 3.48
CA PHE A 82 -5.38 -3.55 4.56
C PHE A 82 -6.07 -2.34 5.17
N ILE A 83 -6.54 -2.47 6.41
CA ILE A 83 -7.24 -1.42 7.14
C ILE A 83 -6.23 -0.73 8.05
N SER A 84 -6.06 0.59 7.93
CA SER A 84 -5.11 1.35 8.75
C SER A 84 -5.58 1.52 10.18
N HIS A 85 -6.86 1.86 10.38
CA HIS A 85 -7.44 2.14 11.69
C HIS A 85 -8.97 2.03 11.69
N GLY A 86 -9.58 2.21 12.87
CA GLY A 86 -11.00 1.94 13.11
C GLY A 86 -11.99 3.06 12.86
N HIS A 87 -11.60 4.23 12.31
CA HIS A 87 -12.58 5.27 12.02
C HIS A 87 -13.55 4.83 10.92
N VAL A 88 -14.78 5.34 11.01
CA VAL A 88 -15.91 4.88 10.20
C VAL A 88 -15.68 5.04 8.70
N ASP A 89 -15.01 6.12 8.31
CA ASP A 89 -14.63 6.43 6.94
C ASP A 89 -13.48 5.58 6.40
N HIS A 90 -12.85 4.73 7.21
CA HIS A 90 -11.80 3.78 6.81
C HIS A 90 -12.23 2.31 6.95
N LEU A 91 -13.25 2.03 7.76
CA LEU A 91 -13.60 0.66 8.15
C LEU A 91 -14.97 0.19 7.63
N MET A 92 -16.02 1.01 7.73
CA MET A 92 -17.41 0.50 7.68
C MET A 92 -17.85 -0.07 6.32
N GLY A 93 -17.20 0.30 5.22
CA GLY A 93 -17.47 -0.27 3.90
C GLY A 93 -17.11 -1.76 3.80
N MET A 94 -16.27 -2.29 4.70
CA MET A 94 -15.80 -3.68 4.64
C MET A 94 -16.91 -4.73 4.71
N PHE A 95 -17.98 -4.48 5.47
CA PHE A 95 -19.09 -5.41 5.60
C PHE A 95 -19.90 -5.48 4.29
N GLY A 96 -20.14 -4.34 3.65
CA GLY A 96 -20.78 -4.27 2.34
C GLY A 96 -19.91 -4.89 1.23
N HIS A 97 -18.59 -4.71 1.31
CA HIS A 97 -17.64 -5.37 0.41
C HIS A 97 -17.67 -6.89 0.52
N ALA A 98 -17.59 -7.43 1.74
CA ALA A 98 -17.62 -8.86 2.00
C ALA A 98 -18.90 -9.50 1.44
N ARG A 99 -20.05 -8.88 1.73
CA ARG A 99 -21.35 -9.31 1.21
C ARG A 99 -21.37 -9.29 -0.32
N SER A 100 -20.90 -8.21 -0.93
CA SER A 100 -20.86 -8.07 -2.39
C SER A 100 -19.97 -9.13 -3.05
N ARG A 101 -18.81 -9.43 -2.46
CA ARG A 101 -17.91 -10.50 -2.95
C ARG A 101 -18.58 -11.87 -2.93
N ARG A 102 -19.29 -12.20 -1.84
CA ARG A 102 -20.04 -13.46 -1.74
C ARG A 102 -21.15 -13.54 -2.79
N MET A 103 -21.92 -12.47 -2.99
CA MET A 103 -22.95 -12.43 -4.03
C MET A 103 -22.39 -12.61 -5.45
N MET A 104 -21.15 -12.17 -5.69
CA MET A 104 -20.46 -12.39 -6.96
C MET A 104 -19.83 -13.79 -7.09
N ASN A 105 -20.21 -14.74 -6.22
CA ASN A 105 -19.72 -16.12 -6.15
C ASN A 105 -18.19 -16.19 -6.24
N ARG A 106 -17.50 -15.37 -5.46
CA ARG A 106 -16.04 -15.42 -5.39
C ARG A 106 -15.64 -16.65 -4.58
N ASP A 107 -14.82 -17.49 -5.18
CA ASP A 107 -14.34 -18.77 -4.61
C ASP A 107 -13.50 -18.60 -3.33
N THR A 108 -13.20 -17.37 -2.91
CA THR A 108 -12.32 -17.06 -1.77
C THR A 108 -12.84 -15.88 -0.97
N ASP A 109 -12.74 -16.02 0.34
CA ASP A 109 -13.04 -14.99 1.33
C ASP A 109 -12.13 -13.77 1.12
N GLY A 110 -12.64 -12.61 1.51
CA GLY A 110 -11.79 -11.44 1.63
C GLY A 110 -10.96 -11.57 2.90
N ILE A 111 -9.65 -11.39 2.80
CA ILE A 111 -8.74 -11.25 3.95
C ILE A 111 -8.62 -9.76 4.27
N TYR A 112 -8.83 -9.41 5.53
CA TYR A 112 -8.78 -8.04 6.05
C TYR A 112 -7.72 -7.97 7.14
N TYR A 113 -6.53 -7.49 6.76
CA TYR A 113 -5.45 -7.19 7.69
C TYR A 113 -5.75 -5.86 8.38
N MET A 114 -5.62 -5.82 9.70
CA MET A 114 -5.89 -4.61 10.50
C MET A 114 -5.05 -4.61 11.77
N PRO A 115 -4.89 -3.47 12.47
CA PRO A 115 -4.20 -3.44 13.76
C PRO A 115 -4.83 -4.46 14.71
N LYS A 116 -3.99 -5.25 15.39
CA LYS A 116 -4.46 -6.33 16.27
C LYS A 116 -5.46 -5.85 17.33
N GLY A 117 -5.23 -4.67 17.91
CA GLY A 117 -6.14 -4.05 18.89
C GLY A 117 -7.53 -3.68 18.33
N LEU A 118 -7.74 -3.75 17.00
CA LEU A 118 -9.02 -3.49 16.35
C LEU A 118 -9.86 -4.77 16.12
N VAL A 119 -9.25 -5.95 16.19
CA VAL A 119 -9.89 -7.22 15.79
C VAL A 119 -11.12 -7.54 16.64
N GLU A 120 -11.03 -7.38 17.97
CA GLU A 120 -12.17 -7.66 18.86
C GLU A 120 -13.35 -6.74 18.56
N VAL A 121 -13.09 -5.43 18.42
CA VAL A 121 -14.12 -4.43 18.09
C VAL A 121 -14.78 -4.74 16.74
N VAL A 122 -14.00 -5.14 15.74
CA VAL A 122 -14.55 -5.53 14.43
C VAL A 122 -15.38 -6.80 14.53
N ASN A 123 -14.98 -7.78 15.34
CA ASN A 123 -15.77 -8.98 15.55
C ASN A 123 -17.08 -8.73 16.31
N ASP A 124 -17.11 -7.75 17.22
CA ASP A 124 -18.35 -7.30 17.87
C ASP A 124 -19.31 -6.64 16.87
N ILE A 125 -18.80 -5.76 16.02
CA ILE A 125 -19.58 -5.13 14.94
C ILE A 125 -20.07 -6.20 13.96
N ARG A 126 -19.19 -7.12 13.55
CA ARG A 126 -19.51 -8.27 12.69
C ARG A 126 -20.64 -9.11 13.28
N SER A 127 -20.62 -9.37 14.59
CA SER A 127 -21.68 -10.10 15.30
C SER A 127 -23.01 -9.36 15.24
N CYS A 128 -22.97 -8.03 15.40
CA CYS A 128 -24.17 -7.19 15.24
C CYS A 128 -24.71 -7.20 13.81
N VAL A 129 -23.85 -7.11 12.79
CA VAL A 129 -24.24 -7.20 11.37
C VAL A 129 -24.83 -8.58 11.05
N LYS A 130 -24.25 -9.67 11.56
CA LYS A 130 -24.80 -11.03 11.39
C LYS A 130 -26.23 -11.15 11.92
N ARG A 131 -26.56 -10.53 13.05
CA ARG A 131 -27.94 -10.53 13.59
C ARG A 131 -28.92 -9.77 12.71
N LEU A 132 -28.48 -8.78 11.92
CA LEU A 132 -29.33 -8.10 10.96
C LEU A 132 -29.71 -9.02 9.79
N ASP A 133 -28.80 -9.93 9.42
CA ASP A 133 -28.98 -10.89 8.33
C ASP A 133 -29.59 -12.23 8.79
N ASP A 134 -29.65 -12.50 10.11
CA ASP A 134 -30.17 -13.74 10.65
C ASP A 134 -31.67 -13.86 10.38
N LYS A 135 -32.03 -14.92 9.66
CA LYS A 135 -33.40 -15.28 9.29
C LYS A 135 -34.00 -16.32 10.25
N SER A 136 -33.40 -16.55 11.41
CA SER A 136 -33.88 -17.52 12.40
C SER A 136 -35.33 -17.27 12.86
N GLU A 137 -35.83 -16.03 12.78
CA GLU A 137 -37.25 -15.69 13.04
C GLU A 137 -38.19 -15.94 11.83
N MET A 138 -37.66 -16.22 10.63
CA MET A 138 -38.44 -16.57 9.42
C MET A 138 -38.72 -18.08 9.28
N LYS A 139 -38.63 -18.86 10.37
CA LYS A 139 -38.88 -20.31 10.36
C LYS A 139 -40.38 -20.65 10.31
N GLY A 140 -40.93 -20.57 9.10
CA GLY A 140 -42.18 -21.20 8.67
C GLY A 140 -41.99 -22.23 7.53
N GLY A 141 -40.76 -22.68 7.24
CA GLY A 141 -40.51 -23.65 6.17
C GLY A 141 -39.20 -24.40 6.37
N GLY A 142 -39.28 -25.72 6.43
CA GLY A 142 -38.18 -26.65 6.70
C GLY A 142 -37.15 -26.73 5.59
N GLY A 143 -36.20 -25.80 5.56
CA GLY A 143 -34.89 -25.97 4.94
C GLY A 143 -33.82 -25.84 6.00
N GLY A 144 -32.91 -26.83 6.11
CA GLY A 144 -31.76 -26.76 7.01
C GLY A 144 -30.97 -25.50 6.72
N GLY A 145 -30.95 -24.57 7.68
CA GLY A 145 -30.23 -23.31 7.55
C GLY A 145 -28.74 -23.58 7.59
N GLU A 146 -28.06 -23.41 6.45
CA GLU A 146 -26.61 -23.22 6.45
C GLU A 146 -26.29 -21.96 7.26
N GLU A 147 -25.29 -22.04 8.14
CA GLU A 147 -24.82 -20.88 8.89
C GLU A 147 -24.42 -19.76 7.94
N PHE A 148 -24.73 -18.51 8.30
CA PHE A 148 -24.33 -17.35 7.52
C PHE A 148 -22.80 -17.21 7.51
N GLU A 149 -22.17 -17.61 6.41
CA GLU A 149 -20.79 -17.29 6.09
C GLU A 149 -20.71 -15.88 5.46
N ASP A 150 -20.18 -14.92 6.21
CA ASP A 150 -20.00 -13.54 5.73
C ASP A 150 -18.85 -13.38 4.71
N GLY A 151 -17.99 -14.39 4.54
CA GLY A 151 -16.83 -14.33 3.64
C GLY A 151 -15.72 -13.39 4.08
N MET A 152 -15.58 -13.19 5.39
CA MET A 152 -14.58 -12.33 5.99
C MET A 152 -13.59 -13.13 6.83
N ASP A 153 -12.32 -13.09 6.42
CA ASP A 153 -11.19 -13.49 7.24
C ASP A 153 -10.52 -12.23 7.81
N VAL A 154 -10.59 -12.05 9.13
CA VAL A 154 -10.06 -10.87 9.84
C VAL A 154 -8.76 -11.27 10.52
N VAL A 155 -7.67 -10.60 10.13
CA VAL A 155 -6.31 -10.92 10.59
C VAL A 155 -5.72 -9.70 11.29
N GLY A 156 -5.47 -9.84 12.59
CA GLY A 156 -4.74 -8.84 13.38
C GLY A 156 -3.25 -8.85 13.02
N VAL A 157 -2.68 -7.68 12.78
CA VAL A 157 -1.25 -7.50 12.51
C VAL A 157 -0.64 -6.48 13.45
N GLU A 158 0.67 -6.59 13.67
CA GLU A 158 1.44 -5.77 14.59
C GLU A 158 2.53 -5.02 13.81
N ALA A 159 2.89 -3.81 14.28
CA ALA A 159 3.96 -3.03 13.68
C ALA A 159 5.29 -3.79 13.73
N GLY A 160 6.07 -3.71 12.65
CA GLY A 160 7.37 -4.40 12.51
C GLY A 160 7.27 -5.90 12.24
N VAL A 161 6.11 -6.54 12.42
CA VAL A 161 5.92 -7.96 12.13
C VAL A 161 5.57 -8.16 10.66
N GLU A 162 6.56 -8.54 9.87
CA GLU A 162 6.39 -8.80 8.43
C GLU A 162 5.60 -10.09 8.17
N PHE A 163 4.72 -10.07 7.18
CA PHE A 163 4.01 -11.25 6.70
C PHE A 163 3.99 -11.33 5.17
N CYS A 164 3.85 -12.55 4.66
CA CYS A 164 3.81 -12.84 3.23
C CYS A 164 2.36 -12.75 2.73
N ILE A 165 2.09 -11.90 1.74
CA ILE A 165 0.75 -11.77 1.12
C ILE A 165 0.61 -12.54 -0.18
N TRP A 166 1.75 -12.90 -0.78
CA TRP A 166 1.82 -13.79 -1.93
C TRP A 166 3.20 -14.45 -1.99
N SER A 167 3.24 -15.76 -2.26
CA SER A 167 4.48 -16.49 -2.54
C SER A 167 4.37 -17.25 -3.85
N GLY A 168 5.48 -17.31 -4.58
CA GLY A 168 5.60 -18.16 -5.76
C GLY A 168 5.60 -19.65 -5.39
N LYS A 169 5.22 -20.50 -6.34
CA LYS A 169 4.97 -21.93 -6.07
C LYS A 169 6.24 -22.74 -5.83
N ASN A 170 7.36 -22.32 -6.41
CA ASN A 170 8.63 -23.02 -6.30
C ASN A 170 9.62 -22.25 -5.43
N LYS A 171 10.56 -23.00 -4.85
CA LYS A 171 11.67 -22.45 -4.08
C LYS A 171 12.48 -21.49 -4.96
N GLY A 172 12.50 -20.21 -4.60
CA GLY A 172 13.24 -19.16 -5.30
C GLY A 172 12.38 -18.23 -6.17
N ASP A 173 11.09 -18.54 -6.38
CA ASP A 173 10.17 -17.70 -7.17
C ASP A 173 9.87 -16.33 -6.54
N GLY A 174 10.24 -16.17 -5.27
CA GLY A 174 10.04 -14.94 -4.50
C GLY A 174 8.63 -14.81 -3.93
N GLY A 175 8.32 -13.60 -3.47
CA GLY A 175 7.03 -13.27 -2.88
C GLY A 175 6.84 -11.77 -2.73
N VAL A 176 5.62 -11.39 -2.33
CA VAL A 176 5.28 -10.04 -1.89
C VAL A 176 5.02 -10.11 -0.39
N PHE A 177 5.66 -9.21 0.34
CA PHE A 177 5.64 -9.13 1.80
C PHE A 177 5.11 -7.76 2.21
N CYS A 178 4.40 -7.73 3.33
CA CYS A 178 3.89 -6.53 3.95
C CYS A 178 4.52 -6.38 5.34
N THR A 179 5.03 -5.20 5.64
CA THR A 179 5.51 -4.82 6.97
C THR A 179 4.70 -3.63 7.45
N PRO A 180 3.82 -3.81 8.46
CA PRO A 180 3.12 -2.69 9.07
C PRO A 180 4.09 -1.81 9.88
N PHE A 181 3.79 -0.53 10.01
CA PHE A 181 4.54 0.40 10.87
C PHE A 181 3.59 1.32 11.63
N GLU A 182 4.00 1.73 12.83
CA GLU A 182 3.20 2.64 13.65
C GLU A 182 3.13 4.02 13.02
N VAL A 183 1.98 4.66 13.19
CA VAL A 183 1.74 6.05 12.80
C VAL A 183 1.06 6.81 13.93
N ASP A 184 1.16 8.14 13.90
CA ASP A 184 0.60 8.98 14.96
C ASP A 184 -0.79 9.46 14.57
N HIS A 185 -1.82 8.70 14.95
CA HIS A 185 -3.22 9.06 14.73
C HIS A 185 -4.10 8.64 15.91
N VAL A 186 -4.78 7.49 15.86
CA VAL A 186 -5.52 6.99 17.04
C VAL A 186 -4.53 6.34 17.99
N ALA A 187 -4.19 7.06 19.06
CA ALA A 187 -3.52 6.45 20.21
C ALA A 187 -4.55 5.66 21.02
N ASP A 188 -4.10 4.60 21.70
CA ASP A 188 -4.90 3.99 22.77
C ASP A 188 -5.33 5.07 23.76
N GLY A 189 -6.58 4.98 24.22
CA GLY A 189 -7.02 5.75 25.38
C GLY A 189 -5.99 5.59 26.50
N GLU A 190 -5.72 6.66 27.25
CA GLU A 190 -4.72 6.74 28.32
C GLU A 190 -4.53 5.39 29.05
N GLY A 191 -3.42 4.66 28.78
CA GLY A 191 -3.22 3.34 29.40
C GLY A 191 -2.31 2.32 28.72
N GLY A 192 -1.65 2.62 27.59
CA GLY A 192 -0.70 1.68 26.97
C GLY A 192 -1.33 0.44 26.35
N GLY A 193 -2.44 0.61 25.62
CA GLY A 193 -3.10 -0.45 24.85
C GLY A 193 -2.31 -0.91 23.60
N GLU A 194 -2.90 -1.84 22.84
CA GLU A 194 -2.37 -2.31 21.56
C GLU A 194 -2.61 -1.28 20.44
N CYS A 195 -1.57 -0.96 19.66
CA CYS A 195 -1.60 -0.01 18.54
C CYS A 195 -2.86 -0.16 17.64
N ARG A 196 -3.54 0.97 17.39
CA ARG A 196 -4.81 1.04 16.64
C ARG A 196 -4.72 1.76 15.30
N SER A 197 -3.55 2.25 14.91
CA SER A 197 -3.33 2.93 13.63
C SER A 197 -2.00 2.49 13.04
N LEU A 198 -2.04 1.94 11.83
CA LEU A 198 -0.88 1.42 11.13
C LEU A 198 -0.79 1.97 9.70
N GLY A 199 0.43 2.25 9.28
CA GLY A 199 0.81 2.27 7.87
C GLY A 199 1.25 0.89 7.40
N TYR A 200 1.28 0.69 6.08
CA TYR A 200 1.66 -0.57 5.44
C TYR A 200 2.73 -0.36 4.38
N PHE A 201 3.83 -1.09 4.50
CA PHE A 201 4.91 -1.10 3.52
C PHE A 201 4.96 -2.44 2.77
N LEU A 202 4.75 -2.42 1.46
CA LEU A 202 4.79 -3.62 0.62
C LEU A 202 6.08 -3.66 -0.20
N LYS A 203 6.73 -4.82 -0.21
CA LYS A 203 7.96 -5.08 -0.98
C LYS A 203 7.95 -6.45 -1.64
N SER A 204 8.61 -6.58 -2.79
CA SER A 204 8.92 -7.89 -3.36
C SER A 204 10.24 -8.39 -2.80
N ARG A 205 10.34 -9.70 -2.58
CA ARG A 205 11.58 -10.37 -2.18
C ARG A 205 11.78 -11.60 -3.06
N PHE A 206 12.93 -11.71 -3.72
CA PHE A 206 13.26 -12.86 -4.56
C PHE A 206 14.77 -13.14 -4.54
N ARG A 207 15.15 -14.31 -5.07
CA ARG A 207 16.56 -14.71 -5.14
C ARG A 207 17.13 -14.39 -6.51
N LYS A 208 18.23 -13.65 -6.52
CA LYS A 208 19.02 -13.38 -7.73
C LYS A 208 20.25 -14.28 -7.72
N ARG A 209 20.53 -14.93 -8.86
CA ARG A 209 21.81 -15.64 -9.04
C ARG A 209 22.87 -14.63 -9.44
N VAL A 210 23.95 -14.58 -8.69
CA VAL A 210 25.08 -13.67 -8.93
C VAL A 210 26.31 -14.52 -9.22
N LEU A 211 27.01 -14.20 -10.30
CA LEU A 211 28.26 -14.90 -10.64
C LEU A 211 29.27 -14.61 -9.52
N LYS A 212 29.95 -15.64 -9.01
CA LYS A 212 30.93 -15.40 -7.96
C LYS A 212 32.09 -14.57 -8.48
N LYS A 213 32.68 -13.75 -7.60
CA LYS A 213 33.78 -12.85 -7.94
C LYS A 213 34.95 -13.56 -8.62
N GLU A 214 35.29 -14.78 -8.18
CA GLU A 214 36.40 -15.55 -8.77
C GLU A 214 36.16 -16.00 -10.22
N TYR A 215 34.94 -15.88 -10.74
CA TYR A 215 34.57 -16.20 -12.12
C TYR A 215 34.19 -14.95 -12.93
N GLU A 216 34.26 -13.74 -12.34
CA GLU A 216 34.04 -12.49 -13.06
C GLU A 216 35.11 -12.34 -14.16
N GLY A 217 34.68 -11.97 -15.38
CA GLY A 217 35.56 -11.79 -16.54
C GLY A 217 35.83 -13.06 -17.37
N LEU A 218 35.42 -14.25 -16.90
CA LEU A 218 35.47 -15.46 -17.73
C LEU A 218 34.47 -15.38 -18.89
N GLU A 219 34.82 -15.97 -20.03
CA GLU A 219 33.90 -16.04 -21.16
C GLU A 219 32.74 -17.02 -20.86
N GLY A 220 31.56 -16.78 -21.46
CA GLY A 220 30.39 -17.63 -21.25
C GLY A 220 30.61 -19.12 -21.57
N LYS A 221 31.54 -19.44 -22.50
CA LYS A 221 31.94 -20.82 -22.81
C LYS A 221 32.69 -21.49 -21.64
N GLU A 222 33.54 -20.76 -20.94
CA GLU A 222 34.33 -21.22 -19.81
C GLU A 222 33.45 -21.44 -18.58
N ILE A 223 32.56 -20.48 -18.30
CA ILE A 223 31.51 -20.62 -17.28
C ILE A 223 30.65 -21.86 -17.57
N GLY A 224 30.30 -22.08 -18.85
CA GLY A 224 29.56 -23.27 -19.28
C GLY A 224 30.30 -24.58 -19.03
N LYS A 225 31.63 -24.61 -19.19
CA LYS A 225 32.48 -25.78 -18.89
C LYS A 225 32.48 -26.09 -17.38
N LEU A 226 32.71 -25.07 -16.55
CA LEU A 226 32.68 -25.20 -15.08
C LEU A 226 31.33 -25.73 -14.58
N LYS A 227 30.21 -25.27 -15.17
CA LYS A 227 28.88 -25.79 -14.85
C LYS A 227 28.72 -27.27 -15.21
N ARG A 228 29.25 -27.73 -16.35
CA ARG A 228 29.23 -29.16 -16.75
C ARG A 228 30.06 -30.01 -15.79
N GLU A 229 31.14 -29.45 -15.26
CA GLU A 229 31.97 -30.05 -14.21
C GLU A 229 31.33 -29.98 -12.81
N LYS A 230 30.06 -29.52 -12.72
CA LYS A 230 29.28 -29.37 -11.49
C LYS A 230 29.89 -28.39 -10.47
N VAL A 231 30.75 -27.47 -10.92
CA VAL A 231 31.30 -26.40 -10.09
C VAL A 231 30.20 -25.37 -9.80
N LYS A 232 30.04 -25.00 -8.52
CA LYS A 232 29.11 -23.95 -8.09
C LYS A 232 29.69 -22.57 -8.44
N VAL A 233 29.38 -22.09 -9.63
CA VAL A 233 29.87 -20.80 -10.18
C VAL A 233 28.99 -19.59 -9.83
N TYR A 234 27.78 -19.80 -9.30
CA TYR A 234 26.89 -18.72 -8.86
C TYR A 234 26.61 -18.82 -7.36
N ASP A 235 26.53 -17.67 -6.71
CA ASP A 235 25.88 -17.51 -5.40
C ASP A 235 24.44 -17.00 -5.56
N GLU A 236 23.70 -17.06 -4.45
CA GLU A 236 22.32 -16.58 -4.36
C GLU A 236 22.29 -15.35 -3.44
N GLU A 237 21.79 -14.24 -3.96
CA GLU A 237 21.56 -13.01 -3.20
C GLU A 237 20.05 -12.81 -3.03
N ILE A 238 19.63 -12.36 -1.84
CA ILE A 238 18.25 -11.95 -1.60
C ILE A 238 18.11 -10.49 -2.01
N VAL A 239 17.23 -10.23 -2.98
CA VAL A 239 16.92 -8.89 -3.44
C VAL A 239 15.55 -8.51 -2.88
N GLU A 240 15.49 -7.34 -2.23
CA GLU A 240 14.24 -6.71 -1.81
C GLU A 240 13.99 -5.45 -2.64
N VAL A 241 12.78 -5.29 -3.15
CA VAL A 241 12.38 -4.11 -3.91
C VAL A 241 11.13 -3.49 -3.28
N PRO A 242 11.23 -2.28 -2.71
CA PRO A 242 10.09 -1.49 -2.25
C PRO A 242 9.08 -1.25 -3.37
N ILE A 243 7.80 -1.62 -3.17
CA ILE A 243 6.75 -1.49 -4.19
C ILE A 243 5.91 -0.25 -3.89
N ILE A 244 5.19 -0.28 -2.77
CA ILE A 244 4.22 0.74 -2.41
C ILE A 244 4.14 0.88 -0.89
N THR A 245 3.96 2.11 -0.45
CA THR A 245 3.73 2.45 0.97
C THR A 245 2.41 3.15 1.11
N TYR A 246 1.65 2.79 2.14
CA TYR A 246 0.41 3.44 2.54
C TYR A 246 0.56 3.94 3.97
N THR A 247 0.42 5.25 4.20
CA THR A 247 0.61 5.81 5.55
C THR A 247 -0.57 5.54 6.48
N GLY A 248 -1.78 5.36 5.93
CA GLY A 248 -2.99 5.64 6.71
C GLY A 248 -3.05 7.11 7.13
N ASP A 249 -3.98 7.42 8.04
CA ASP A 249 -4.05 8.74 8.64
C ASP A 249 -2.94 8.91 9.68
N THR A 250 -2.30 10.08 9.71
CA THR A 250 -1.16 10.33 10.58
C THR A 250 -0.81 11.82 10.68
N SER A 251 -0.30 12.24 11.82
CA SER A 251 0.44 13.51 11.92
C SER A 251 1.76 13.42 11.14
N ALA A 252 2.34 14.58 10.82
CA ALA A 252 3.68 14.65 10.23
C ALA A 252 4.75 13.97 11.11
N GLY A 253 4.62 14.08 12.44
CA GLY A 253 5.54 13.47 13.40
C GLY A 253 5.55 11.94 13.32
N GLY A 254 4.41 11.31 13.01
CA GLY A 254 4.30 9.85 12.87
C GLY A 254 5.10 9.27 11.71
N ILE A 255 5.49 10.08 10.72
CA ILE A 255 6.21 9.64 9.52
C ILE A 255 7.48 10.45 9.22
N THR A 256 7.91 11.34 10.11
CA THR A 256 9.16 12.09 9.96
C THR A 256 10.33 11.32 10.56
N MET A 257 11.46 11.23 9.85
CA MET A 257 12.66 10.57 10.37
C MET A 257 13.40 11.47 11.36
N VAL A 258 13.40 11.07 12.64
CA VAL A 258 14.08 11.79 13.73
C VAL A 258 15.62 11.69 13.65
N ARG A 259 16.18 10.75 12.87
CA ARG A 259 17.63 10.67 12.60
C ARG A 259 17.91 10.37 11.11
N PRO A 260 18.50 11.32 10.36
CA PRO A 260 19.02 11.02 9.02
C PRO A 260 20.21 10.05 9.14
N GLY A 261 20.10 8.87 8.54
CA GLY A 261 21.24 7.94 8.42
C GLY A 261 21.45 6.94 9.56
N GLY A 262 20.48 6.77 10.47
CA GLY A 262 20.45 5.61 11.38
C GLY A 262 19.82 4.40 10.68
N GLY A 263 20.53 3.29 10.58
CA GLY A 263 19.99 2.06 9.99
C GLY A 263 18.79 1.50 10.78
N GLY A 264 17.83 0.89 10.08
CA GLY A 264 16.98 -0.17 10.63
C GLY A 264 15.52 0.14 10.99
N SER A 265 14.91 1.27 10.59
CA SER A 265 13.46 1.46 10.75
C SER A 265 12.70 1.06 9.48
N VAL A 266 11.52 0.43 9.65
CA VAL A 266 10.59 0.09 8.54
C VAL A 266 10.28 1.32 7.70
N LEU A 267 10.13 2.48 8.36
CA LEU A 267 9.81 3.75 7.74
C LEU A 267 10.88 4.22 6.74
N ALA A 268 12.17 4.00 7.04
CA ALA A 268 13.26 4.36 6.14
C ALA A 268 13.22 3.55 4.84
N ASP A 269 12.85 2.27 4.90
CA ASP A 269 12.66 1.43 3.71
C ASP A 269 11.35 1.78 2.98
N ALA A 270 10.29 2.09 3.74
CA ALA A 270 8.97 2.39 3.22
C ALA A 270 8.97 3.65 2.31
N PHE A 271 9.71 4.70 2.67
CA PHE A 271 9.78 5.90 1.83
C PHE A 271 10.66 5.76 0.59
N ARG A 272 11.27 4.58 0.36
CA ARG A 272 11.92 4.25 -0.93
C ARG A 272 10.99 3.59 -1.95
N SER A 273 9.74 3.30 -1.58
CA SER A 273 8.73 2.71 -2.47
C SER A 273 8.57 3.51 -3.77
N GLU A 274 8.27 2.82 -4.87
CA GLU A 274 8.00 3.47 -6.16
C GLU A 274 6.87 4.50 -6.04
N ILE A 275 5.84 4.15 -5.26
CA ILE A 275 4.73 5.03 -4.91
C ILE A 275 4.56 5.07 -3.39
N VAL A 276 4.46 6.28 -2.82
CA VAL A 276 3.99 6.51 -1.45
C VAL A 276 2.59 7.12 -1.51
N LEU A 277 1.60 6.37 -1.03
CA LEU A 277 0.27 6.88 -0.72
C LEU A 277 0.35 7.55 0.65
N CYS A 278 0.28 8.88 0.67
CA CYS A 278 0.49 9.68 1.88
C CYS A 278 -0.79 10.44 2.23
N GLU A 279 -1.18 10.45 3.49
CA GLU A 279 -2.23 11.35 3.95
C GLU A 279 -1.83 12.81 3.67
N LEU A 280 -2.81 13.63 3.27
CA LEU A 280 -2.71 15.09 3.33
C LEU A 280 -4.09 15.74 3.47
N THR A 281 -4.45 16.14 4.69
CA THR A 281 -5.80 16.64 4.98
C THR A 281 -5.96 18.13 4.67
N TYR A 282 -4.95 18.94 4.95
CA TYR A 282 -5.02 20.40 4.89
C TYR A 282 -4.05 20.99 3.86
N LEU A 283 -4.57 21.82 2.95
CA LEU A 283 -3.85 22.41 1.81
C LEU A 283 -3.67 23.94 1.87
N GLU A 284 -4.02 24.59 2.98
CA GLU A 284 -3.85 26.04 3.14
C GLU A 284 -2.44 26.42 3.59
N GLY A 285 -1.49 26.45 2.65
CA GLY A 285 -0.10 26.78 2.96
C GLY A 285 0.06 28.14 3.65
N GLY A 286 0.88 28.18 4.70
CA GLY A 286 1.14 29.36 5.52
C GLY A 286 0.00 29.76 6.48
N GLU A 287 -1.11 29.03 6.54
CA GLU A 287 -2.22 29.31 7.46
C GLU A 287 -2.01 28.61 8.82
N GLU A 288 -1.75 29.40 9.86
CA GLU A 288 -1.47 28.88 11.21
C GLU A 288 -2.67 28.10 11.80
N LYS A 289 -3.89 28.54 11.50
CA LYS A 289 -5.11 27.89 12.00
C LYS A 289 -5.28 26.47 11.44
N SER A 290 -5.07 26.27 10.14
CA SER A 290 -5.15 24.94 9.54
C SER A 290 -4.02 24.04 10.01
N ARG A 291 -2.82 24.59 10.20
CA ARG A 291 -1.69 23.86 10.81
C ARG A 291 -2.01 23.40 12.23
N GLY A 292 -2.56 24.28 13.07
CA GLY A 292 -2.98 23.93 14.43
C GLY A 292 -4.07 22.86 14.47
N MET A 293 -5.05 22.92 13.55
CA MET A 293 -6.07 21.85 13.42
C MET A 293 -5.46 20.52 12.99
N ALA A 294 -4.47 20.53 12.09
CA ALA A 294 -3.77 19.32 11.66
C ALA A 294 -3.03 18.67 12.83
N GLU A 295 -2.30 19.45 13.63
CA GLU A 295 -1.59 18.97 14.82
C GLU A 295 -2.58 18.43 15.88
N GLU A 296 -3.63 19.19 16.21
CA GLU A 296 -4.66 18.81 17.19
C GLU A 296 -5.36 17.50 16.83
N ARG A 297 -5.66 17.31 15.54
CA ARG A 297 -6.39 16.15 15.03
C ARG A 297 -5.49 15.04 14.51
N LYS A 298 -4.17 15.20 14.67
CA LYS A 298 -3.16 14.24 14.23
C LYS A 298 -3.29 13.87 12.75
N HIS A 299 -3.29 14.92 11.92
CA HIS A 299 -3.29 14.85 10.48
C HIS A 299 -2.17 15.68 9.87
N MET A 300 -1.93 15.51 8.58
CA MET A 300 -0.92 16.29 7.86
C MET A 300 -1.43 17.62 7.28
N HIS A 301 -0.54 18.61 7.33
CA HIS A 301 -0.66 19.90 6.66
C HIS A 301 0.35 20.00 5.51
N VAL A 302 0.01 20.72 4.44
CA VAL A 302 0.89 20.88 3.25
C VAL A 302 2.26 21.48 3.59
N ASP A 303 2.32 22.36 4.59
CA ASP A 303 3.57 22.96 5.06
C ASP A 303 4.53 21.94 5.70
N SER A 304 4.02 20.82 6.19
CA SER A 304 4.84 19.75 6.79
C SER A 304 5.56 18.90 5.73
N LEU A 305 5.21 19.02 4.44
CA LEU A 305 5.76 18.18 3.39
C LEU A 305 7.27 18.39 3.18
N ASP A 306 7.78 19.63 3.33
CA ASP A 306 9.21 19.89 3.15
C ASP A 306 10.04 19.09 4.19
N GLU A 307 9.68 19.20 5.47
CA GLU A 307 10.33 18.48 6.56
C GLU A 307 10.22 16.96 6.40
N VAL A 308 9.01 16.43 6.22
CA VAL A 308 8.74 14.99 6.12
C VAL A 308 9.58 14.39 5.00
N PHE A 309 9.48 14.91 3.78
CA PHE A 309 10.10 14.28 2.62
C PHE A 309 11.62 14.49 2.56
N ARG A 310 12.15 15.62 3.08
CA ARG A 310 13.61 15.79 3.24
C ARG A 310 14.19 14.85 4.29
N SER A 311 13.45 14.56 5.35
CA SER A 311 13.89 13.57 6.36
C SER A 311 14.14 12.18 5.76
N HIS A 312 13.43 11.87 4.65
CA HIS A 312 13.60 10.66 3.84
C HIS A 312 14.54 10.81 2.64
N GLY A 313 15.16 12.00 2.46
CA GLY A 313 16.12 12.28 1.39
C GLY A 313 15.51 12.43 0.00
N TRP A 314 14.23 12.81 -0.11
CA TRP A 314 13.56 12.97 -1.41
C TRP A 314 14.00 14.22 -2.18
N ASP A 315 14.72 15.13 -1.54
CA ASP A 315 15.34 16.30 -2.14
C ASP A 315 16.70 16.00 -2.80
N ARG A 316 17.21 14.77 -2.66
CA ARG A 316 18.49 14.35 -3.24
C ARG A 316 18.36 14.10 -4.75
N GLU A 317 19.43 14.39 -5.47
CA GLU A 317 19.55 14.12 -6.90
C GLU A 317 19.34 12.62 -7.20
N GLY A 318 18.59 12.32 -8.26
CA GLY A 318 18.24 10.96 -8.67
C GLY A 318 17.01 10.36 -8.00
N SER A 319 16.37 11.07 -7.05
CA SER A 319 15.10 10.64 -6.46
C SER A 319 13.99 10.64 -7.51
N ASN A 320 13.36 9.48 -7.74
CA ASN A 320 12.35 9.27 -8.79
C ASN A 320 11.03 8.70 -8.25
N GLN A 321 10.92 8.52 -6.92
CA GLN A 321 9.71 8.07 -6.26
C GLN A 321 8.58 9.08 -6.46
N LYS A 322 7.35 8.57 -6.51
CA LYS A 322 6.14 9.38 -6.62
C LYS A 322 5.35 9.34 -5.33
N VAL A 323 4.70 10.45 -5.00
CA VAL A 323 3.75 10.54 -3.90
C VAL A 323 2.35 10.80 -4.44
N VAL A 324 1.37 10.09 -3.93
CA VAL A 324 -0.05 10.35 -4.19
C VAL A 324 -0.73 10.64 -2.86
N PHE A 325 -1.22 11.86 -2.74
CA PHE A 325 -1.91 12.33 -1.56
C PHE A 325 -3.37 11.85 -1.54
N PHE A 326 -3.83 11.44 -0.37
CA PHE A 326 -5.21 11.06 -0.13
C PHE A 326 -5.72 11.75 1.15
N HIS A 327 -6.97 11.51 1.50
CA HIS A 327 -7.60 12.03 2.72
C HIS A 327 -7.69 13.57 2.76
N VAL A 328 -7.86 14.20 1.59
CA VAL A 328 -8.01 15.66 1.48
C VAL A 328 -9.34 16.10 2.07
N SER A 329 -9.34 17.18 2.86
CA SER A 329 -10.56 17.74 3.45
C SER A 329 -11.54 18.22 2.38
N ALA A 330 -12.82 17.90 2.56
CA ALA A 330 -13.90 18.31 1.64
C ALA A 330 -14.01 19.85 1.47
N LYS A 331 -13.47 20.64 2.41
CA LYS A 331 -13.42 22.11 2.31
C LYS A 331 -12.61 22.61 1.11
N HIS A 332 -11.73 21.78 0.56
CA HIS A 332 -10.91 22.12 -0.61
C HIS A 332 -11.69 22.05 -1.93
N GLY A 333 -12.96 21.62 -1.90
CA GLY A 333 -13.84 21.56 -3.06
C GLY A 333 -13.60 20.31 -3.89
N THR A 334 -13.66 20.46 -5.22
CA THR A 334 -13.46 19.33 -6.14
C THR A 334 -12.00 18.86 -6.14
N SER A 335 -11.74 17.65 -6.64
CA SER A 335 -10.38 17.12 -6.71
C SER A 335 -9.47 17.98 -7.59
N HIS A 336 -10.01 18.62 -8.63
CA HIS A 336 -9.27 19.57 -9.46
C HIS A 336 -8.92 20.87 -8.73
N MET A 337 -9.82 21.38 -7.88
CA MET A 337 -9.54 22.54 -7.03
C MET A 337 -8.48 22.21 -5.98
N ALA A 338 -8.58 21.04 -5.34
CA ALA A 338 -7.56 20.52 -4.45
C ALA A 338 -6.21 20.35 -5.16
N ALA A 339 -6.17 19.82 -6.38
CA ALA A 339 -4.95 19.71 -7.20
C ALA A 339 -4.28 21.06 -7.41
N LYS A 340 -5.07 22.09 -7.75
CA LYS A 340 -4.56 23.45 -7.95
C LYS A 340 -3.99 24.03 -6.66
N LYS A 341 -4.65 23.82 -5.51
CA LYS A 341 -4.15 24.25 -4.20
C LYS A 341 -2.87 23.51 -3.82
N LEU A 342 -2.82 22.20 -4.04
CA LEU A 342 -1.63 21.38 -3.82
C LEU A 342 -0.46 21.90 -4.65
N LYS A 343 -0.63 22.03 -5.98
CA LYS A 343 0.41 22.54 -6.90
C LYS A 343 1.00 23.88 -6.44
N ALA A 344 0.18 24.76 -5.87
CA ALA A 344 0.62 26.07 -5.41
C ALA A 344 1.45 26.05 -4.12
N ASN A 345 1.38 24.97 -3.33
CA ASN A 345 1.97 24.89 -1.99
C ASN A 345 2.94 23.71 -1.80
N ILE A 346 3.12 22.83 -2.78
CA ILE A 346 4.09 21.73 -2.67
C ILE A 346 5.55 22.24 -2.70
N PRO A 347 6.46 21.59 -1.96
CA PRO A 347 7.89 21.79 -2.12
C PRO A 347 8.34 21.55 -3.56
N GLY A 348 9.20 22.40 -4.10
CA GLY A 348 9.62 22.33 -5.51
C GLY A 348 10.28 21.00 -5.91
N PHE A 349 10.93 20.29 -4.98
CA PHE A 349 11.50 18.97 -5.28
C PHE A 349 10.45 17.87 -5.50
N LEU A 350 9.18 18.09 -5.13
CA LEU A 350 8.06 17.18 -5.39
C LEU A 350 7.31 17.50 -6.69
N GLU A 351 7.62 18.59 -7.39
CA GLU A 351 6.96 18.97 -8.63
C GLU A 351 7.13 17.88 -9.70
N GLY A 352 6.04 17.48 -10.36
CA GLY A 352 6.04 16.37 -11.32
C GLY A 352 6.14 14.97 -10.71
N ARG A 353 6.26 14.86 -9.39
CA ARG A 353 6.28 13.60 -8.63
C ARG A 353 5.12 13.46 -7.65
N ALA A 354 4.37 14.54 -7.42
CA ALA A 354 3.18 14.57 -6.56
C ALA A 354 1.88 14.48 -7.35
N GLY A 355 0.88 13.84 -6.76
CA GLY A 355 -0.50 13.87 -7.23
C GLY A 355 -1.49 13.70 -6.09
N LEU A 356 -2.79 13.71 -6.38
CA LEU A 356 -3.82 13.33 -5.41
C LEU A 356 -4.78 12.27 -5.95
N VAL A 357 -5.40 11.51 -5.06
CA VAL A 357 -6.53 10.63 -5.39
C VAL A 357 -7.69 11.49 -5.94
N ASN A 358 -8.16 11.14 -7.14
CA ASN A 358 -9.26 11.83 -7.79
C ASN A 358 -10.60 11.28 -7.29
N ASN A 359 -11.43 12.09 -6.64
CA ASN A 359 -12.76 11.65 -6.19
C ASN A 359 -13.84 11.76 -7.27
N GLU A 360 -13.52 12.33 -8.43
CA GLU A 360 -14.47 12.62 -9.52
C GLU A 360 -14.38 11.67 -10.72
N TRP A 361 -13.54 10.62 -10.68
CA TRP A 361 -13.34 9.71 -11.83
C TRP A 361 -14.63 9.04 -12.32
N TRP A 362 -15.61 8.82 -11.43
CA TRP A 362 -16.89 8.19 -11.76
C TRP A 362 -17.82 9.12 -12.54
N GLN A 363 -17.51 10.41 -12.60
CA GLN A 363 -18.18 11.42 -13.43
C GLN A 363 -17.54 11.55 -14.82
N GLY A 364 -16.61 10.66 -15.18
CA GLY A 364 -15.84 10.72 -16.43
C GLY A 364 -14.75 11.79 -16.45
N LYS A 365 -14.43 12.39 -15.30
CA LYS A 365 -13.41 13.44 -15.17
C LYS A 365 -12.05 12.84 -14.76
N GLY A 366 -11.17 12.59 -15.73
CA GLY A 366 -9.78 12.20 -15.49
C GLY A 366 -9.58 10.76 -15.00
N GLY A 367 -8.32 10.42 -14.69
CA GLY A 367 -7.91 9.10 -14.16
C GLY A 367 -8.10 8.98 -12.65
N ALA A 368 -7.57 7.92 -12.05
CA ALA A 368 -7.62 7.71 -10.59
C ALA A 368 -6.79 8.71 -9.78
N VAL A 369 -5.81 9.35 -10.41
CA VAL A 369 -4.87 10.31 -9.80
C VAL A 369 -4.80 11.58 -10.64
N LEU A 370 -4.78 12.73 -9.99
CA LEU A 370 -4.48 14.03 -10.59
C LEU A 370 -3.04 14.42 -10.22
N TRP A 371 -2.11 14.31 -11.17
CA TRP A 371 -0.71 14.71 -11.01
C TRP A 371 -0.56 16.23 -11.08
N VAL A 372 0.35 16.81 -10.29
CA VAL A 372 0.54 18.27 -10.14
C VAL A 372 1.93 18.77 -10.47
#